data_AF-A0A2S3R8G4-F1
#
_entry.id   AF-A0A2S3R8G4-F1
#
_cell.length_a   1.000
_cell.length_b   1.000
_cell.length_c   1.000
_cell.angle_alpha   90.00
_cell.angle_beta   90.00
_cell.angle_gamma   90.00
#
_symmetry.space_group_name_H-M   'P 1'
#
loop_
_entity.id
_entity.type
_entity.pdbx_description
1 polymer ?
#
loop_
_entity_poly.entity_id
_entity_poly.type
_entity_poly.pdbx_seq_one_letter_code
_entity_poly.pdbx_strand_id
1 'polypeptide(L)'
;MSKFDKNTIYAVKCILLGARIHDASALCDKTDQAMRLALFKFCQSANPTVFEDISIEAAHQGYATIPAQMLREKSLEFLGDIDNTFVSEFLTDKVDELSDVRSYFLKCLENANKRLSIWRARHDSWEGFRKLTEESSY
;
A
#
# COMPACT_ATOMS: atom_id res chain seq x y z
N MET A 1 12.69 20.67 0.23
CA MET A 1 12.32 19.24 0.16
C MET A 1 10.82 19.13 0.35
N SER A 2 10.05 18.68 -0.65
CA SER A 2 8.62 18.42 -0.41
C SER A 2 8.53 17.24 0.55
N LYS A 3 8.17 17.50 1.81
CA LYS A 3 7.84 16.45 2.76
C LYS A 3 6.77 15.58 2.10
N PHE A 4 6.96 14.26 2.12
CA PHE A 4 5.92 13.34 1.69
C PHE A 4 4.62 13.68 2.42
N ASP A 5 3.51 13.64 1.69
CA ASP A 5 2.20 13.72 2.32
C ASP A 5 2.01 12.53 3.27
N LYS A 6 1.15 12.71 4.26
CA LYS A 6 0.91 11.74 5.34
C LYS A 6 0.55 10.35 4.80
N ASN A 7 -0.33 10.29 3.80
CA ASN A 7 -0.78 9.03 3.21
C ASN A 7 0.36 8.30 2.49
N THR A 8 1.27 9.04 1.85
CA THR A 8 2.46 8.47 1.21
C THR A 8 3.44 7.90 2.22
N ILE A 9 3.66 8.58 3.34
CA ILE A 9 4.51 8.03 4.42
C ILE A 9 3.89 6.75 4.97
N TYR A 10 2.58 6.75 5.21
CA TYR A 10 1.85 5.58 5.67
C TYR A 10 1.97 4.41 4.68
N ALA A 11 1.74 4.64 3.39
CA ALA A 11 1.89 3.64 2.33
C ALA A 11 3.31 3.06 2.26
N VAL A 12 4.35 3.91 2.37
CA VAL A 12 5.75 3.46 2.40
C VAL A 12 6.02 2.56 3.61
N LYS A 13 5.55 2.95 4.80
CA LYS A 13 5.67 2.12 6.00
C LYS A 13 4.97 0.77 5.83
N CYS A 14 3.77 0.73 5.23
CA CYS A 14 3.10 -0.52 4.89
C CYS A 14 3.93 -1.42 3.94
N ILE A 15 4.63 -0.84 2.96
CA ILE A 15 5.49 -1.62 2.05
C ILE A 15 6.64 -2.27 2.81
N LEU A 16 7.28 -1.53 3.72
CA LEU A 16 8.37 -2.02 4.57
C LEU A 16 7.89 -3.13 5.52
N LEU A 17 6.62 -3.08 5.95
CA LEU A 17 5.97 -4.12 6.75
C LEU A 17 5.41 -5.30 5.93
N GLY A 18 5.60 -5.31 4.61
CA GLY A 18 5.28 -6.46 3.76
C GLY A 18 4.19 -6.25 2.72
N ALA A 19 3.49 -5.11 2.72
CA ALA A 19 2.49 -4.81 1.69
C ALA A 19 3.14 -4.72 0.30
N ARG A 20 2.45 -5.19 -0.74
CA ARG A 20 2.92 -5.03 -2.12
C ARG A 20 2.86 -3.55 -2.52
N ILE A 21 3.76 -3.13 -3.40
CA ILE A 21 3.78 -1.73 -3.88
C ILE A 21 2.44 -1.35 -4.49
N HIS A 22 1.82 -2.23 -5.27
CA HIS A 22 0.51 -1.98 -5.90
C HIS A 22 -0.63 -1.81 -4.89
N ASP A 23 -0.56 -2.51 -3.75
CA ASP A 23 -1.60 -2.40 -2.71
C ASP A 23 -1.43 -1.11 -1.93
N ALA A 24 -0.18 -0.74 -1.63
CA ALA A 24 0.14 0.49 -0.93
C ALA A 24 -0.10 1.74 -1.80
N SER A 25 0.10 1.64 -3.13
CA SER A 25 -0.13 2.75 -4.05
C SER A 25 -1.62 3.17 -4.10
N ALA A 26 -2.53 2.21 -3.90
CA ALA A 26 -3.97 2.46 -3.75
C ALA A 26 -4.35 3.24 -2.47
N LEU A 27 -3.50 3.26 -1.43
CA LEU A 27 -3.75 4.04 -0.21
C LEU A 27 -3.55 5.54 -0.40
N CYS A 28 -2.85 5.95 -1.46
CA CYS A 28 -2.44 7.33 -1.67
C CYS A 28 -2.63 7.81 -3.12
N ASP A 29 -3.43 7.08 -3.91
CA ASP A 29 -3.75 7.39 -5.31
C ASP A 29 -2.51 7.67 -6.18
N LYS A 30 -1.44 6.88 -5.98
CA LYS A 30 -0.19 6.99 -6.75
C LYS A 30 0.00 5.80 -7.68
N THR A 31 0.83 6.00 -8.71
CA THR A 31 1.28 4.89 -9.56
C THR A 31 2.35 4.07 -8.84
N ASP A 32 2.52 2.81 -9.23
CA ASP A 32 3.55 1.92 -8.68
C ASP A 32 4.96 2.50 -8.83
N GLN A 33 5.25 3.17 -9.95
CA GLN A 33 6.53 3.82 -10.19
C GLN A 33 6.73 5.00 -9.22
N ALA A 34 5.73 5.86 -9.06
CA ALA A 34 5.79 6.97 -8.10
C ALA A 34 5.97 6.46 -6.67
N MET A 35 5.34 5.32 -6.34
CA MET A 35 5.46 4.70 -5.03
C MET A 35 6.82 4.07 -4.78
N ARG A 36 7.42 3.43 -5.79
CA ARG A 36 8.80 2.93 -5.72
C ARG A 36 9.80 4.07 -5.48
N LEU A 37 9.63 5.19 -6.19
CA LEU A 37 10.47 6.38 -6.00
C LEU A 37 10.31 6.97 -4.59
N ALA A 38 9.08 7.00 -4.07
CA ALA A 38 8.81 7.46 -2.70
C ALA A 38 9.47 6.55 -1.66
N LEU A 39 9.36 5.22 -1.82
CA LEU A 39 10.02 4.23 -0.98
C LEU A 39 11.53 4.44 -0.96
N PHE A 40 12.18 4.56 -2.12
CA PHE A 40 13.63 4.75 -2.19
C PHE A 40 14.07 6.05 -1.53
N LYS A 41 13.40 7.15 -1.84
CA LYS A 41 13.68 8.45 -1.21
C LYS A 41 13.46 8.42 0.31
N PHE A 42 12.44 7.71 0.78
CA PHE A 42 12.21 7.52 2.20
C PHE A 42 13.35 6.75 2.85
N CYS A 43 13.68 5.56 2.35
CA CYS A 43 14.77 4.73 2.89
C CYS A 43 16.11 5.46 2.86
N GLN A 44 16.43 6.12 1.74
CA GLN A 44 17.63 6.93 1.60
C GLN A 44 17.69 8.09 2.61
N SER A 45 16.55 8.70 2.93
CA SER A 45 16.49 9.79 3.91
C SER A 45 16.53 9.27 5.36
N ALA A 46 15.92 8.12 5.62
CA ALA A 46 15.81 7.53 6.95
C ALA A 46 17.14 6.93 7.42
N ASN A 47 17.81 6.16 6.55
CA ASN A 47 19.11 5.57 6.85
C ASN A 47 19.94 5.45 5.55
N PRO A 48 20.69 6.50 5.19
CA PRO A 48 21.44 6.54 3.94
C PRO A 48 22.46 5.40 3.80
N THR A 49 23.16 5.06 4.89
CA THR A 49 24.21 4.04 4.89
C THR A 49 23.65 2.66 4.58
N VAL A 50 22.58 2.25 5.28
CA VAL A 50 21.94 0.94 5.03
C VAL A 50 21.34 0.90 3.62
N PHE A 51 20.77 2.01 3.15
CA PHE A 51 20.26 2.09 1.79
C PHE A 51 21.36 1.91 0.72
N GLU A 52 22.53 2.51 0.94
CA GLU A 52 23.69 2.36 0.05
C GLU A 52 24.23 0.93 0.03
N ASP A 53 24.37 0.30 1.21
CA ASP A 53 24.80 -1.09 1.32
C ASP A 53 23.88 -2.04 0.54
N ILE A 54 22.55 -1.88 0.71
CA ILE A 54 21.55 -2.65 -0.05
C ILE A 54 21.64 -2.35 -1.55
N SER A 55 21.91 -1.09 -1.92
CA SER A 55 22.05 -0.69 -3.33
C SER A 55 23.22 -1.41 -4.00
N ILE A 56 24.37 -1.47 -3.30
CA ILE A 56 25.57 -2.18 -3.75
C ILE A 56 25.29 -3.67 -3.87
N GLU A 57 24.65 -4.27 -2.86
CA GLU A 57 24.30 -5.68 -2.88
C GLU A 57 23.35 -6.02 -4.04
N ALA A 58 22.30 -5.21 -4.25
CA ALA A 58 21.36 -5.39 -5.34
C ALA A 58 22.07 -5.32 -6.71
N ALA A 59 23.02 -4.39 -6.87
CA ALA A 59 23.81 -4.28 -8.09
C ALA A 59 24.71 -5.51 -8.30
N HIS A 60 25.34 -6.04 -7.24
CA HIS A 60 26.12 -7.29 -7.32
C HIS A 60 25.27 -8.50 -7.69
N GLN A 61 23.99 -8.52 -7.31
CA GLN A 61 23.02 -9.54 -7.71
C GLN A 61 22.43 -9.32 -9.12
N GLY A 62 22.84 -8.26 -9.83
CA GLY A 62 22.42 -7.96 -11.20
C GLY A 62 21.11 -7.18 -11.31
N TYR A 63 20.60 -6.62 -10.21
CA TYR A 63 19.39 -5.82 -10.24
C TYR A 63 19.68 -4.39 -10.71
N ALA A 64 18.96 -3.94 -11.75
CA ALA A 64 18.99 -2.54 -12.19
C ALA A 64 18.31 -1.59 -11.20
N THR A 65 17.41 -2.09 -10.36
CA THR A 65 16.74 -1.34 -9.29
C THR A 65 16.62 -2.21 -8.06
N ILE A 66 16.76 -1.63 -6.86
CA ILE A 66 16.67 -2.35 -5.60
C ILE A 66 15.31 -3.07 -5.48
N PRO A 67 15.29 -4.40 -5.30
CA PRO A 67 14.08 -5.12 -4.97
C PRO A 67 13.51 -4.65 -3.63
N ALA A 68 12.19 -4.44 -3.56
CA ALA A 68 11.53 -4.04 -2.31
C ALA A 68 11.75 -5.07 -1.17
N GLN A 69 11.95 -6.34 -1.51
CA GLN A 69 12.26 -7.39 -0.55
C GLN A 69 13.55 -7.11 0.24
N MET A 70 14.62 -6.67 -0.44
CA MET A 70 15.90 -6.37 0.23
C MET A 70 15.74 -5.21 1.22
N LEU A 71 14.91 -4.21 0.88
CA LEU A 71 14.56 -3.12 1.80
C LEU A 71 13.73 -3.60 3.00
N ARG A 72 12.84 -4.58 2.82
CA ARG A 72 12.02 -5.15 3.90
C ARG A 72 12.82 -5.96 4.90
N GLU A 73 13.84 -6.68 4.44
CA GLU A 73 14.75 -7.45 5.29
C GLU A 73 15.51 -6.55 6.29
N LYS A 74 15.67 -5.28 5.94
CA LYS A 74 16.23 -4.23 6.80
C LYS A 74 15.19 -3.19 7.24
N SER A 75 13.90 -3.55 7.25
CA SER A 75 12.80 -2.61 7.55
C SER A 75 12.96 -1.89 8.89
N LEU A 76 13.48 -2.56 9.92
CA LEU A 76 13.74 -1.96 11.23
C LEU A 76 14.74 -0.79 11.16
N GLU A 77 15.74 -0.88 10.28
CA GLU A 77 16.75 0.17 10.07
C GLU A 77 16.18 1.44 9.43
N PHE A 78 15.03 1.33 8.75
CA PHE A 78 14.35 2.43 8.08
C PHE A 78 13.14 2.97 8.85
N LEU A 79 12.43 2.08 9.55
CA LEU A 79 11.23 2.44 10.32
C LEU A 79 11.58 3.08 11.66
N GLY A 80 12.76 2.78 12.22
CA GLY A 80 13.12 3.16 13.58
C GLY A 80 12.10 2.62 14.58
N ASP A 81 11.91 3.35 15.69
CA ASP A 81 10.80 3.10 16.59
C ASP A 81 9.49 3.45 15.88
N ILE A 82 8.62 2.45 15.70
CA ILE A 82 7.29 2.67 15.13
C ILE A 82 6.56 3.67 16.02
N ASP A 83 6.32 4.88 15.49
CA ASP A 83 5.70 5.94 16.26
C ASP A 83 4.24 5.63 16.65
N ASN A 84 3.83 6.14 17.80
CA ASN A 84 2.47 5.98 18.33
C ASN A 84 1.41 6.52 17.36
N THR A 85 1.77 7.49 16.52
CA THR A 85 0.89 8.06 15.50
C THR A 85 0.54 7.02 14.44
N PHE A 86 1.53 6.30 13.90
CA PHE A 86 1.36 5.20 12.96
C PHE A 86 0.52 4.08 13.57
N VAL A 87 0.79 3.71 14.82
CA VAL A 87 0.00 2.71 15.54
C VAL A 87 -1.45 3.18 15.73
N SER A 88 -1.66 4.43 16.14
CA SER A 88 -3.01 5.00 16.34
C SER A 88 -3.80 5.12 15.04
N GLU A 89 -3.15 5.45 13.93
CA GLU A 89 -3.75 5.50 12.60
C GLU A 89 -4.05 4.11 12.05
N PHE A 90 -3.17 3.15 12.33
CA PHE A 90 -3.38 1.75 11.97
C PHE A 90 -4.54 1.12 12.76
N LEU A 91 -4.73 1.53 14.02
CA LEU A 91 -5.74 0.99 14.94
C LEU A 91 -7.02 1.85 15.08
N THR A 92 -7.16 2.91 14.26
CA THR A 92 -8.29 3.89 14.19
C THR A 92 -9.48 3.62 15.10
N ASP A 93 -9.79 4.53 16.07
CA ASP A 93 -11.03 4.69 16.90
C ASP A 93 -11.78 3.44 17.43
N LYS A 94 -11.23 2.25 17.20
CA LYS A 94 -11.86 0.93 17.39
C LYS A 94 -10.98 0.04 18.26
N VAL A 95 -10.01 0.62 18.97
CA VAL A 95 -9.12 -0.09 19.90
C VAL A 95 -9.93 -0.89 20.93
N ASP A 96 -11.07 -0.36 21.36
CA ASP A 96 -11.99 -1.03 22.29
C ASP A 96 -12.72 -2.23 21.66
N GLU A 97 -12.78 -2.32 20.33
CA GLU A 97 -13.32 -3.47 19.57
C GLU A 97 -12.21 -4.44 19.11
N LEU A 98 -10.93 -4.09 19.30
CA LEU A 98 -9.75 -4.82 18.82
C LEU A 98 -9.23 -5.88 19.81
N SER A 99 -10.12 -6.67 20.44
CA SER A 99 -9.66 -7.83 21.24
C SER A 99 -8.84 -8.82 20.39
N ASP A 100 -9.10 -8.85 19.07
CA ASP A 100 -8.28 -9.52 18.07
C ASP A 100 -8.17 -8.67 16.79
N VAL A 101 -7.03 -7.99 16.65
CA VAL A 101 -6.66 -7.18 15.48
C VAL A 101 -6.77 -7.98 14.18
N ARG A 102 -6.39 -9.26 14.20
CA ARG A 102 -6.45 -10.13 13.01
C ARG A 102 -7.89 -10.38 12.58
N SER A 103 -8.78 -10.70 13.52
CA SER A 103 -10.20 -10.91 13.25
C SER A 103 -10.88 -9.65 12.71
N TYR A 104 -10.53 -8.48 13.24
CA TYR A 104 -11.01 -7.20 12.69
C TYR A 104 -10.63 -7.03 11.22
N PHE A 105 -9.35 -7.24 10.86
CA PHE A 105 -8.90 -7.15 9.47
C PHE A 105 -9.61 -8.13 8.54
N LEU A 106 -9.80 -9.38 8.98
CA LEU A 106 -10.53 -10.38 8.18
C LEU A 106 -11.98 -9.94 7.91
N LYS A 107 -12.65 -9.38 8.92
CA LYS A 107 -14.01 -8.84 8.78
C LYS A 107 -14.06 -7.63 7.86
N CYS A 108 -13.08 -6.73 7.93
CA CYS A 108 -12.97 -5.60 7.01
C CYS A 108 -12.80 -6.07 5.56
N LEU A 109 -11.93 -7.06 5.33
CA LEU A 109 -11.70 -7.64 4.01
C LEU A 109 -12.97 -8.31 3.46
N GLU A 110 -13.68 -9.08 4.29
CA GLU A 110 -14.96 -9.70 3.91
C GLU A 110 -16.00 -8.64 3.51
N ASN A 111 -16.14 -7.58 4.30
CA ASN A 111 -17.07 -6.49 4.01
C ASN A 111 -16.71 -5.75 2.72
N ALA A 112 -15.42 -5.50 2.46
CA ALA A 112 -14.96 -4.88 1.23
C ALA A 112 -15.28 -5.76 0.01
N ASN A 113 -15.00 -7.06 0.09
CA ASN A 113 -15.33 -8.03 -0.96
C ASN A 113 -16.83 -8.09 -1.25
N LYS A 114 -17.67 -8.11 -0.20
CA LYS A 114 -19.12 -8.08 -0.34
C LYS A 114 -19.59 -6.81 -1.05
N ARG A 115 -19.06 -5.64 -0.68
CA ARG A 115 -19.38 -4.36 -1.34
C ARG A 115 -18.94 -4.36 -2.80
N LEU A 116 -17.75 -4.85 -3.10
CA LEU A 116 -17.24 -4.95 -4.48
C LEU A 116 -18.14 -5.84 -5.35
N SER A 117 -18.57 -6.98 -4.82
CA SER A 117 -19.51 -7.88 -5.51
C SER A 117 -20.83 -7.20 -5.87
N ILE A 118 -21.41 -6.44 -4.93
CA ILE A 118 -22.64 -5.66 -5.17
C ILE A 118 -22.41 -4.61 -6.27
N TRP A 119 -21.28 -3.89 -6.24
CA TRP A 119 -20.96 -2.90 -7.26
C TRP A 119 -20.75 -3.50 -8.65
N ARG A 120 -20.09 -4.66 -8.75
CA ARG A 120 -19.97 -5.41 -10.01
C ARG A 120 -21.33 -5.80 -10.57
N ALA A 121 -22.21 -6.37 -9.73
CA ALA A 121 -23.56 -6.73 -10.17
C ALA A 121 -24.37 -5.53 -10.69
N ARG A 122 -24.23 -4.36 -10.03
CA ARG A 122 -24.86 -3.12 -10.48
C ARG A 122 -24.30 -2.63 -11.82
N HIS A 123 -22.98 -2.65 -11.98
CA HIS A 123 -22.32 -2.30 -13.23
C HIS A 123 -22.75 -3.22 -14.37
N ASP A 124 -22.78 -4.53 -14.16
CA ASP A 124 -23.19 -5.50 -15.18
C ASP A 124 -24.66 -5.35 -15.56
N SER A 125 -25.52 -5.04 -14.59
CA SER A 125 -26.93 -4.72 -14.84
C SER A 125 -27.09 -3.46 -15.68
N TRP A 126 -26.30 -2.42 -15.40
CA TRP A 126 -26.27 -1.18 -16.18
C TRP A 126 -25.77 -1.42 -17.61
N GLU A 127 -24.69 -2.17 -17.79
CA GLU A 127 -24.18 -2.53 -19.12
C GLU A 127 -25.19 -3.36 -19.92
N GLY A 128 -25.90 -4.29 -19.28
CA GLY A 128 -26.99 -5.04 -19.90
C GLY A 128 -28.13 -4.13 -20.34
N PHE A 129 -28.56 -3.21 -19.48
CA PHE A 129 -29.60 -2.22 -19.80
C PHE A 129 -29.17 -1.31 -20.97
N ARG A 130 -27.95 -0.78 -20.92
CA ARG A 130 -27.38 0.10 -21.95
C ARG A 130 -27.42 -0.56 -23.33
N LYS A 131 -27.01 -1.83 -23.43
CA LYS A 131 -27.07 -2.60 -24.69
C LYS A 131 -28.50 -2.72 -25.23
N LEU A 132 -29.46 -3.05 -24.38
CA LEU A 132 -30.86 -3.17 -24.78
C LEU A 132 -31.40 -1.83 -25.32
N THR A 133 -31.06 -0.71 -24.71
CA THR A 133 -31.50 0.62 -25.17
C THR A 133 -30.83 1.07 -26.46
N GLU A 134 -29.56 0.72 -26.67
CA GLU A 134 -28.82 1.04 -27.89
C GLU A 134 -29.29 0.17 -29.08
N GLU A 135 -29.63 -1.10 -28.85
CA GLU A 135 -30.17 -2.00 -29.87
C GLU A 135 -31.64 -1.70 -30.23
N SER A 136 -32.41 -1.12 -29.31
CA SER A 136 -33.82 -0.73 -29.55
C SER A 136 -33.98 0.56 -30.35
N SER A 137 -32.88 1.23 -30.70
CA SER A 137 -32.86 2.52 -31.42
C SER A 137 -32.57 2.38 -32.93
N TYR A 138 -32.61 1.15 -33.47
CA TYR A 138 -32.47 0.82 -34.90
C TYR A 138 -33.76 0.24 -35.50
#